data_AF-A0A534SVD4-F1
#
_entry.id   AF-A0A534SVD4-F1
#
_cell.length_a   1.000
_cell.length_b   1.000
_cell.length_c   1.000
_cell.angle_alpha   90.00
_cell.angle_beta   90.00
_cell.angle_gamma   90.00
#
_symmetry.space_group_name_H-M   'P 1'
#
loop_
_entity.id
_entity.type
_entity.pdbx_description
1 polymer ?
#
loop_
_entity_poly.entity_id
_entity_poly.type
_entity_poly.pdbx_seq_one_letter_code
_entity_poly.pdbx_strand_id
1 'polypeptide(L)'
;MNEKLLEFSNLLRRNGLRVSLAENMDSFRALSVVGLGDRETVRATLRASMVKRTIDIPAFEQLFALFFSGLADAIAEATAATRGALGLDDPDFQRLLEELERLLRERGIELSPLARALLGADGGRLERLLREAGERARVGDIQQGFQEGRFAHAVAGALGLGALARELERLKAELEGSADAGRFAEYLDRRLQDLNDMIKAMVRGELERQDVGRRDHERLAALADKSFFYLTEEEIRRMQEAVQKLAQRLRNVISIRRRRARRGKFDPSGTLRRNLQYGGVPFRIVWDHRKKEKPQVMVLCDVSDSVRNVSRFMLQFVYSLQDLYSKVRSFVFVAEVGEITRLFEDQDINQAIETALRGDVINVYAHSDFGRAFKAFHRDHIAAVNKRTTVIVLGDARNNYNLPHDWVLKEIRQRAKQLIWLNPENRMTWGFGDSEMDHYAPHCTLVEECRNLGQLYRVIDRLVAA
;
A
#
# COMPACT_ATOMS: atom_id res chain seq x y z
N MET A 1 20.06 -18.74 12.38
CA MET A 1 19.77 -18.54 10.94
C MET A 1 18.28 -18.62 10.64
N ASN A 2 17.62 -19.73 11.02
CA ASN A 2 16.16 -19.83 10.92
C ASN A 2 15.45 -18.72 11.71
N GLU A 3 15.99 -18.35 12.88
CA GLU A 3 15.52 -17.21 13.66
C GLU A 3 15.60 -15.88 12.92
N LYS A 4 16.74 -15.54 12.27
CA LYS A 4 16.88 -14.30 11.48
C LYS A 4 15.88 -14.23 10.31
N LEU A 5 15.59 -15.36 9.67
CA LEU A 5 14.60 -15.41 8.59
C LEU A 5 13.17 -15.26 9.11
N LEU A 6 12.85 -15.83 10.28
CA LEU A 6 11.57 -15.61 10.95
C LEU A 6 11.41 -14.17 11.42
N GLU A 7 12.48 -13.58 11.95
CA GLU A 7 12.54 -12.18 12.36
C GLU A 7 12.31 -11.26 11.16
N PHE A 8 13.00 -11.50 10.03
CA PHE A 8 12.78 -10.76 8.80
C PHE A 8 11.35 -10.92 8.27
N SER A 9 10.80 -12.14 8.27
CA SER A 9 9.41 -12.39 7.91
C SER A 9 8.43 -11.61 8.80
N ASN A 10 8.69 -11.56 10.11
CA ASN A 10 7.88 -10.77 11.04
C ASN A 10 8.03 -9.27 10.79
N LEU A 11 9.22 -8.78 10.45
CA LEU A 11 9.46 -7.40 10.06
C LEU A 11 8.66 -7.03 8.81
N LEU A 12 8.66 -7.89 7.78
CA LEU A 12 7.86 -7.71 6.58
C LEU A 12 6.35 -7.64 6.92
N ARG A 13 5.86 -8.54 7.79
CA ARG A 13 4.46 -8.52 8.25
C ARG A 13 4.07 -7.25 8.99
N ARG A 14 4.93 -6.78 9.90
CA ARG A 14 4.71 -5.53 10.66
C ARG A 14 4.62 -4.32 9.73
N ASN A 15 5.36 -4.37 8.62
CA ASN A 15 5.34 -3.35 7.56
C ASN A 15 4.29 -3.62 6.47
N GLY A 16 3.26 -4.45 6.72
CA GLY A 16 2.12 -4.61 5.83
C GLY A 16 2.27 -5.61 4.68
N LEU A 17 3.43 -6.28 4.55
CA LEU A 17 3.61 -7.34 3.56
C LEU A 17 2.92 -8.63 4.04
N ARG A 18 2.20 -9.28 3.12
CA ARG A 18 1.45 -10.52 3.43
C ARG A 18 2.33 -11.76 3.25
N VAL A 19 3.16 -12.03 4.23
CA VAL A 19 3.98 -13.26 4.30
C VAL A 19 3.28 -14.29 5.18
N SER A 20 2.75 -15.38 4.63
CA SER A 20 2.13 -16.46 5.40
C SER A 20 3.17 -17.49 5.88
N LEU A 21 2.73 -18.47 6.66
CA LEU A 21 3.58 -19.58 7.09
C LEU A 21 4.07 -20.41 5.90
N ALA A 22 3.25 -20.57 4.85
CA ALA A 22 3.64 -21.31 3.66
C ALA A 22 4.81 -20.63 2.93
N GLU A 23 4.75 -19.31 2.76
CA GLU A 23 5.86 -18.55 2.15
C GLU A 23 7.14 -18.61 3.01
N ASN A 24 7.01 -18.64 4.33
CA ASN A 24 8.18 -18.88 5.18
C ASN A 24 8.79 -20.25 4.88
N MET A 25 7.99 -21.32 4.82
CA MET A 25 8.48 -22.66 4.48
C MET A 25 9.11 -22.72 3.09
N ASP A 26 8.51 -22.07 2.11
CA ASP A 26 9.04 -22.02 0.74
C ASP A 26 10.35 -21.23 0.68
N SER A 27 10.47 -20.13 1.43
CA SER A 27 11.71 -19.37 1.54
C SER A 27 12.84 -20.19 2.18
N PHE A 28 12.55 -20.98 3.21
CA PHE A 28 13.54 -21.87 3.83
C PHE A 28 14.02 -22.94 2.85
N ARG A 29 13.09 -23.57 2.13
CA ARG A 29 13.42 -24.56 1.10
C ARG A 29 14.25 -23.95 -0.02
N ALA A 30 13.85 -22.80 -0.53
CA ALA A 30 14.56 -22.12 -1.61
C ALA A 30 15.98 -21.75 -1.18
N LEU A 31 16.17 -21.18 0.01
CA LEU A 31 17.49 -20.86 0.53
C LEU A 31 18.35 -22.11 0.82
N SER A 32 17.75 -23.24 1.18
CA SER A 32 18.49 -24.49 1.35
C SER A 32 19.07 -25.05 0.05
N VAL A 33 18.45 -24.72 -1.10
CA VAL A 33 18.91 -25.14 -2.42
C VAL A 33 19.94 -24.15 -2.97
N VAL A 34 19.65 -22.86 -2.84
CA VAL A 34 20.43 -21.79 -3.47
C VAL A 34 21.68 -21.43 -2.64
N GLY A 35 21.65 -21.67 -1.33
CA GLY A 35 22.74 -21.34 -0.42
C GLY A 35 22.75 -19.87 0.01
N LEU A 36 23.73 -19.53 0.85
CA LEU A 36 23.82 -18.22 1.53
C LEU A 36 25.13 -17.49 1.24
N GLY A 37 25.92 -17.98 0.28
CA GLY A 37 27.23 -17.44 -0.04
C GLY A 37 27.18 -16.09 -0.77
N ASP A 38 26.08 -15.80 -1.47
CA ASP A 38 25.89 -14.55 -2.20
C ASP A 38 24.62 -13.83 -1.75
N ARG A 39 24.79 -12.54 -1.40
CA ARG A 39 23.72 -11.68 -0.88
C ARG A 39 22.67 -11.39 -1.94
N GLU A 40 23.08 -11.11 -3.17
CA GLU A 40 22.14 -10.78 -4.26
C GLU A 40 21.25 -11.99 -4.57
N THR A 41 21.85 -13.17 -4.56
CA THR A 41 21.15 -14.43 -4.69
C THR A 41 20.17 -14.67 -3.53
N VAL A 42 20.55 -14.41 -2.28
CA VAL A 42 19.64 -14.51 -1.12
C VAL A 42 18.49 -13.51 -1.24
N ARG A 43 18.79 -12.26 -1.62
CA ARG A 43 17.79 -11.19 -1.85
C ARG A 43 16.77 -11.60 -2.90
N ALA A 44 17.24 -12.06 -4.06
CA ALA A 44 16.40 -12.49 -5.17
C ALA A 44 15.52 -13.69 -4.77
N THR A 45 16.10 -14.66 -4.05
CA THR A 45 15.40 -15.85 -3.56
C THR A 45 14.28 -15.50 -2.56
N LEU A 46 14.58 -14.62 -1.61
CA LEU A 46 13.60 -14.14 -0.63
C LEU A 46 12.52 -13.29 -1.29
N ARG A 47 12.88 -12.42 -2.25
CA ARG A 47 11.90 -11.65 -3.02
C ARG A 47 10.94 -12.58 -3.76
N ALA A 48 11.47 -13.57 -4.46
CA ALA A 48 10.67 -14.51 -5.25
C ALA A 48 9.75 -15.39 -4.39
N SER A 49 10.17 -15.75 -3.18
CA SER A 49 9.40 -16.62 -2.28
C SER A 49 8.43 -15.87 -1.36
N MET A 50 8.75 -14.64 -0.95
CA MET A 50 7.97 -13.89 0.05
C MET A 50 7.10 -12.77 -0.53
N VAL A 51 7.42 -12.25 -1.72
CA VAL A 51 6.72 -11.09 -2.31
C VAL A 51 5.72 -11.55 -3.38
N LYS A 52 4.42 -11.33 -3.12
CA LYS A 52 3.32 -11.72 -4.04
C LYS A 52 2.84 -10.59 -4.95
N ARG A 53 3.13 -9.34 -4.60
CA ARG A 53 2.61 -8.15 -5.27
C ARG A 53 3.78 -7.26 -5.67
N THR A 54 3.75 -6.74 -6.88
CA THR A 54 4.76 -5.81 -7.39
C THR A 54 4.89 -4.56 -6.50
N ILE A 55 3.78 -4.08 -5.93
CA ILE A 55 3.77 -2.92 -5.03
C ILE A 55 4.56 -3.15 -3.73
N ASP A 56 4.72 -4.41 -3.31
CA ASP A 56 5.46 -4.73 -2.09
C ASP A 56 6.98 -4.82 -2.35
N ILE A 57 7.42 -4.78 -3.62
CA ILE A 57 8.84 -4.90 -3.98
C ILE A 57 9.66 -3.74 -3.39
N PRO A 58 9.30 -2.45 -3.57
CA PRO A 58 10.11 -1.36 -3.02
C PRO A 58 10.28 -1.45 -1.49
N ALA A 59 9.21 -1.76 -0.76
CA ALA A 59 9.24 -1.95 0.68
C ALA A 59 10.09 -3.16 1.09
N PHE A 60 9.98 -4.28 0.36
CA PHE A 60 10.84 -5.45 0.57
C PHE A 60 12.32 -5.10 0.35
N GLU A 61 12.66 -4.44 -0.75
CA GLU A 61 14.05 -4.10 -1.08
C GLU A 61 14.66 -3.19 0.00
N GLN A 62 13.90 -2.19 0.46
CA GLN A 62 14.32 -1.30 1.54
C GLN A 62 14.48 -2.04 2.87
N LEU A 63 13.50 -2.87 3.26
CA LEU A 63 13.56 -3.66 4.50
C LEU A 63 14.70 -4.69 4.46
N PHE A 64 14.94 -5.32 3.30
CA PHE A 64 16.05 -6.24 3.11
C PHE A 64 17.39 -5.53 3.31
N ALA A 65 17.58 -4.36 2.68
CA ALA A 65 18.78 -3.56 2.85
C ALA A 65 18.98 -3.13 4.31
N LEU A 66 17.94 -2.59 4.95
CA LEU A 66 17.99 -2.17 6.35
C LEU A 66 18.29 -3.34 7.28
N PHE A 67 17.67 -4.51 7.09
CA PHE A 67 17.79 -5.66 7.99
C PHE A 67 19.15 -6.38 7.86
N PHE A 68 19.59 -6.64 6.63
CA PHE A 68 20.81 -7.43 6.36
C PHE A 68 22.09 -6.61 6.21
N SER A 69 22.00 -5.28 6.06
CA SER A 69 23.17 -4.41 5.79
C SER A 69 23.36 -3.25 6.75
N GLY A 70 22.27 -2.63 7.24
CA GLY A 70 22.34 -1.29 7.83
C GLY A 70 23.39 -1.10 8.94
N LEU A 71 23.57 -2.09 9.82
CA LEU A 71 24.55 -1.99 10.91
C LEU A 71 25.98 -2.29 10.47
N ALA A 72 26.17 -3.27 9.57
CA ALA A 72 27.49 -3.63 9.07
C ALA A 72 28.09 -2.52 8.20
N ASP A 73 27.26 -1.90 7.35
CA ASP A 73 27.65 -0.77 6.50
C ASP A 73 28.01 0.44 7.36
N ALA A 74 27.22 0.74 8.41
CA ALA A 74 27.52 1.82 9.35
C ALA A 74 28.86 1.62 10.10
N ILE A 75 29.21 0.39 10.46
CA ILE A 75 30.49 0.06 11.10
C ILE A 75 31.65 0.24 10.10
N ALA A 76 31.46 -0.18 8.85
CA ALA A 76 32.46 -0.04 7.80
C ALA A 76 32.71 1.44 7.45
N GLU A 77 31.65 2.23 7.27
CA GLU A 77 31.71 3.67 7.01
C GLU A 77 32.39 4.42 8.14
N ALA A 78 32.04 4.13 9.40
CA ALA A 78 32.66 4.75 10.55
C ALA A 78 34.16 4.41 10.64
N THR A 79 34.56 3.19 10.28
CA THR A 79 35.96 2.79 10.24
C THR A 79 36.75 3.49 9.13
N ALA A 80 36.13 3.69 7.96
CA ALA A 80 36.71 4.50 6.89
C ALA A 80 36.80 5.99 7.29
N ALA A 81 35.81 6.51 8.02
CA ALA A 81 35.80 7.88 8.50
C ALA A 81 36.90 8.17 9.54
N THR A 82 37.19 7.22 10.44
CA THR A 82 38.33 7.34 11.38
C THR A 82 39.65 7.56 10.60
N ARG A 83 39.86 6.77 9.53
CA ARG A 83 41.07 6.84 8.71
C ARG A 83 41.20 8.20 8.02
N GLY A 84 40.11 8.67 7.40
CA GLY A 84 40.08 9.97 6.73
C GLY A 84 40.28 11.15 7.69
N ALA A 85 39.74 11.07 8.91
CA ALA A 85 39.87 12.12 9.92
C ALA A 85 41.31 12.31 10.42
N LEU A 86 42.09 11.21 10.50
CA LEU A 86 43.49 11.25 10.91
C LEU A 86 44.43 11.74 9.80
N GLY A 87 43.94 11.92 8.56
CA GLY A 87 44.75 12.34 7.42
C GLY A 87 45.88 11.35 7.07
N LEU A 88 45.70 10.06 7.39
CA LEU A 88 46.69 9.01 7.16
C LEU A 88 46.32 8.18 5.93
N ASP A 89 47.32 7.90 5.09
CA ASP A 89 47.20 6.91 4.02
C ASP A 89 47.11 5.49 4.61
N ASP A 90 46.59 4.53 3.83
CA ASP A 90 46.44 3.13 4.26
C ASP A 90 47.70 2.51 4.91
N PRO A 91 48.92 2.72 4.37
CA PRO A 91 50.13 2.17 4.97
C PRO A 91 50.48 2.79 6.32
N ASP A 92 50.25 4.10 6.48
CA ASP A 92 50.60 4.82 7.71
C ASP A 92 49.59 4.56 8.82
N PHE A 93 48.32 4.38 8.46
CA PHE A 93 47.30 3.92 9.39
C PHE A 93 47.60 2.50 9.90
N GLN A 94 48.04 1.58 9.02
CA GLN A 94 48.45 0.23 9.45
C GLN A 94 49.66 0.27 10.39
N ARG A 95 50.67 1.10 10.10
CA ARG A 95 51.82 1.29 11.00
C ARG A 95 51.43 1.79 12.38
N LEU A 96 50.49 2.74 12.45
CA LEU A 96 49.97 3.25 13.71
C LEU A 96 49.30 2.14 14.53
N LEU A 97 48.51 1.28 13.88
CA LEU A 97 47.86 0.14 14.55
C LEU A 97 48.87 -0.91 15.01
N GLU A 98 49.85 -1.25 14.18
CA GLU A 98 50.93 -2.18 14.53
C GLU A 98 51.75 -1.68 15.73
N GLU A 99 52.03 -0.38 15.77
CA GLU A 99 52.72 0.25 16.88
C GLU A 99 51.90 0.25 18.16
N LEU A 100 50.60 0.56 18.07
CA LEU A 100 49.69 0.46 19.20
C LEU A 100 49.66 -0.98 19.75
N GLU A 101 49.54 -1.99 18.90
CA GLU A 101 49.58 -3.40 19.32
C GLU A 101 50.91 -3.80 19.94
N ARG A 102 52.04 -3.28 19.43
CA ARG A 102 53.36 -3.48 20.03
C ARG A 102 53.43 -2.89 21.43
N LEU A 103 53.02 -1.64 21.61
CA LEU A 103 53.05 -0.94 22.90
C LEU A 103 52.13 -1.60 23.94
N LEU A 104 50.94 -2.05 23.52
CA LEU A 104 50.02 -2.81 24.38
C LEU A 104 50.68 -4.12 24.88
N ARG A 105 51.40 -4.84 24.01
CA ARG A 105 52.12 -6.07 24.38
C ARG A 105 53.30 -5.81 25.30
N GLU A 106 54.13 -4.81 25.00
CA GLU A 106 55.32 -4.47 25.79
C GLU A 106 54.97 -4.04 27.22
N ARG A 107 53.85 -3.33 27.37
CA ARG A 107 53.37 -2.81 28.66
C ARG A 107 52.41 -3.76 29.38
N GLY A 108 52.07 -4.90 28.78
CA GLY A 108 51.18 -5.90 29.37
C GLY A 108 49.74 -5.40 29.59
N ILE A 109 49.25 -4.51 28.73
CA ILE A 109 47.94 -3.89 28.87
C ILE A 109 46.87 -4.82 28.28
N GLU A 110 45.95 -5.29 29.12
CA GLU A 110 44.81 -6.10 28.69
C GLU A 110 43.57 -5.23 28.42
N LEU A 111 43.11 -5.24 27.16
CA LEU A 111 41.90 -4.53 26.74
C LEU A 111 40.65 -5.37 26.95
N SER A 112 39.56 -4.71 27.32
CA SER A 112 38.23 -5.30 27.36
C SER A 112 37.81 -5.84 25.99
N PRO A 113 36.88 -6.82 25.93
CA PRO A 113 36.37 -7.35 24.67
C PRO A 113 35.84 -6.28 23.71
N LEU A 114 35.25 -5.21 24.26
CA LEU A 114 34.73 -4.08 23.49
C LEU A 114 35.84 -3.16 23.00
N ALA A 115 36.79 -2.79 23.88
CA ALA A 115 37.96 -2.01 23.48
C ALA A 115 38.75 -2.70 22.38
N ARG A 116 39.00 -4.01 22.51
CA ARG A 116 39.69 -4.80 21.48
C ARG A 116 38.93 -4.85 20.16
N ALA A 117 37.61 -5.02 20.19
CA ALA A 117 36.80 -5.01 18.97
C ALA A 117 36.77 -3.63 18.30
N LEU A 118 36.69 -2.57 19.10
CA LEU A 118 36.66 -1.20 18.63
C LEU A 118 38.00 -0.74 18.04
N LEU A 119 39.11 -1.06 18.68
CA LEU A 119 40.45 -0.63 18.25
C LEU A 119 41.04 -1.56 17.18
N GLY A 120 40.80 -2.87 17.27
CA GLY A 120 41.31 -3.85 16.29
C GLY A 120 40.54 -3.90 14.96
N ALA A 121 39.61 -2.97 14.73
CA ALA A 121 38.72 -2.93 13.56
C ALA A 121 37.99 -4.27 13.27
N ASP A 122 37.71 -5.06 14.33
CA ASP A 122 36.95 -6.31 14.23
C ASP A 122 35.45 -5.98 14.14
N GLY A 123 35.04 -5.56 12.94
CA GLY A 123 33.68 -5.14 12.65
C GLY A 123 32.65 -6.22 12.95
N GLY A 124 32.98 -7.50 12.72
CA GLY A 124 32.07 -8.62 12.99
C GLY A 124 31.83 -8.85 14.49
N ARG A 125 32.87 -8.72 15.33
CA ARG A 125 32.72 -8.77 16.79
C ARG A 125 32.01 -7.54 17.33
N LEU A 126 32.32 -6.36 16.80
CA LEU A 126 31.66 -5.11 17.19
C LEU A 126 30.17 -5.12 16.84
N GLU A 127 29.81 -5.60 15.65
CA GLU A 127 28.40 -5.77 15.23
C GLU A 127 27.64 -6.67 16.21
N ARG A 128 28.25 -7.78 16.62
CA ARG A 128 27.65 -8.71 17.58
C ARG A 128 27.41 -8.06 18.94
N LEU A 129 28.41 -7.36 19.47
CA LEU A 129 28.29 -6.65 20.76
C LEU A 129 27.21 -5.55 20.71
N LEU A 130 27.14 -4.79 19.61
CA LEU A 130 26.10 -3.77 19.40
C LEU A 130 24.70 -4.39 19.32
N ARG A 131 24.53 -5.51 18.60
CA ARG A 131 23.25 -6.23 18.53
C ARG A 131 22.80 -6.74 19.90
N GLU A 132 23.68 -7.41 20.64
CA GLU A 132 23.39 -7.91 22.00
C GLU A 132 23.03 -6.77 22.98
N ALA A 133 23.70 -5.61 22.86
CA ALA A 133 23.37 -4.43 23.64
C ALA A 133 22.00 -3.83 23.23
N GLY A 134 21.70 -3.81 21.93
CA GLY A 134 20.41 -3.39 21.37
C GLY A 134 19.25 -4.26 21.86
N GLU A 135 19.43 -5.57 21.90
CA GLU A 135 18.44 -6.52 22.42
C GLU A 135 18.20 -6.30 23.92
N ARG A 136 19.28 -6.18 24.72
CA ARG A 136 19.18 -5.89 26.16
C ARG A 136 18.50 -4.55 26.46
N ALA A 137 18.77 -3.54 25.62
CA ALA A 137 18.14 -2.23 25.70
C ALA A 137 16.72 -2.18 25.10
N ARG A 138 16.24 -3.29 24.52
CA ARG A 138 14.94 -3.40 23.84
C ARG A 138 14.71 -2.31 22.79
N VAL A 139 15.71 -2.04 21.96
CA VAL A 139 15.61 -1.01 20.91
C VAL A 139 14.46 -1.27 19.94
N GLY A 140 14.07 -2.54 19.76
CA GLY A 140 12.90 -2.92 18.97
C GLY A 140 11.55 -2.41 19.50
N ASP A 141 11.49 -1.84 20.71
CA ASP A 141 10.28 -1.21 21.26
C ASP A 141 10.15 0.28 20.89
N ILE A 142 11.10 0.85 20.15
CA ILE A 142 11.06 2.26 19.73
C ILE A 142 9.88 2.52 18.80
N GLN A 143 9.10 3.57 19.07
CA GLN A 143 7.94 3.92 18.24
C GLN A 143 8.01 5.34 17.67
N GLN A 144 8.72 6.25 18.35
CA GLN A 144 8.70 7.67 18.01
C GLN A 144 10.12 8.26 18.01
N GLY A 145 10.37 9.20 17.10
CA GLY A 145 11.70 9.79 16.91
C GLY A 145 12.28 10.48 18.15
N PHE A 146 11.45 11.11 19.00
CA PHE A 146 11.95 11.73 20.23
C PHE A 146 12.53 10.71 21.24
N GLN A 147 12.20 9.43 21.10
CA GLN A 147 12.72 8.36 21.95
C GLN A 147 14.15 7.94 21.55
N GLU A 148 14.67 8.39 20.40
CA GLU A 148 16.00 8.05 19.88
C GLU A 148 17.08 8.25 20.94
N GLY A 149 17.11 9.42 21.59
CA GLY A 149 18.12 9.73 22.61
C GLY A 149 18.06 8.80 23.83
N ARG A 150 16.85 8.43 24.29
CA ARG A 150 16.66 7.51 25.42
C ARG A 150 17.17 6.11 25.08
N PHE A 151 16.83 5.59 23.90
CA PHE A 151 17.26 4.26 23.48
C PHE A 151 18.76 4.23 23.18
N ALA A 152 19.33 5.26 22.57
CA ALA A 152 20.77 5.38 22.36
C ALA A 152 21.53 5.34 23.70
N HIS A 153 21.04 6.07 24.71
CA HIS A 153 21.62 6.03 26.06
C HIS A 153 21.47 4.64 26.71
N ALA A 154 20.34 3.95 26.52
CA ALA A 154 20.14 2.60 27.05
C ALA A 154 21.11 1.59 26.42
N VAL A 155 21.32 1.68 25.09
CA VAL A 155 22.31 0.85 24.38
C VAL A 155 23.72 1.15 24.87
N ALA A 156 24.10 2.43 24.98
CA ALA A 156 25.41 2.83 25.50
C ALA A 156 25.66 2.29 26.92
N GLY A 157 24.63 2.30 27.77
CA GLY A 157 24.68 1.69 29.10
C GLY A 157 24.86 0.17 29.05
N ALA A 158 24.08 -0.53 28.23
CA ALA A 158 24.15 -1.98 28.08
C ALA A 158 25.49 -2.45 27.46
N LEU A 159 26.07 -1.65 26.57
CA LEU A 159 27.36 -1.91 25.96
C LEU A 159 28.53 -1.66 26.94
N GLY A 160 28.31 -0.83 27.96
CA GLY A 160 29.35 -0.44 28.91
C GLY A 160 30.19 0.75 28.45
N LEU A 161 29.63 1.66 27.64
CA LEU A 161 30.35 2.80 27.06
C LEU A 161 31.05 3.67 28.11
N GLY A 162 30.45 3.85 29.29
CA GLY A 162 31.08 4.60 30.38
C GLY A 162 32.31 3.89 30.98
N ALA A 163 32.34 2.55 30.99
CA ALA A 163 33.51 1.79 31.41
C ALA A 163 34.61 1.84 30.34
N LEU A 164 34.22 1.73 29.07
CA LEU A 164 35.12 1.88 27.93
C LEU A 164 35.78 3.27 27.91
N ALA A 165 35.02 4.35 28.08
CA ALA A 165 35.58 5.70 28.10
C ALA A 165 36.68 5.84 29.16
N ARG A 166 36.46 5.32 30.38
CA ARG A 166 37.48 5.31 31.44
C ARG A 166 38.69 4.44 31.11
N GLU A 167 38.47 3.31 30.45
CA GLU A 167 39.54 2.42 29.99
C GLU A 167 40.41 3.11 28.94
N LEU A 168 39.80 3.78 27.96
CA LEU A 168 40.52 4.52 26.92
C LEU A 168 41.29 5.73 27.49
N GLU A 169 40.74 6.43 28.49
CA GLU A 169 41.48 7.50 29.18
C GLU A 169 42.71 6.99 29.94
N ARG A 170 42.63 5.81 30.57
CA ARG A 170 43.80 5.17 31.18
C ARG A 170 44.83 4.77 30.13
N LEU A 171 44.37 4.22 29.02
CA LEU A 171 45.24 3.85 27.91
C LEU A 171 45.95 5.08 27.33
N LYS A 172 45.27 6.22 27.18
CA LYS A 172 45.90 7.49 26.77
C LYS A 172 47.02 7.88 27.72
N ALA A 173 46.74 7.90 29.03
CA ALA A 173 47.74 8.23 30.05
C ALA A 173 48.94 7.27 30.05
N GLU A 174 48.72 5.99 29.79
CA GLU A 174 49.80 5.02 29.64
C GLU A 174 50.60 5.28 28.35
N LEU A 175 49.97 5.66 27.25
CA LEU A 175 50.66 5.96 26.00
C LEU A 175 51.40 7.31 26.02
N GLU A 176 51.21 8.14 27.05
CA GLU A 176 52.00 9.36 27.24
C GLU A 176 53.51 9.04 27.26
N GLY A 177 54.30 9.82 26.51
CA GLY A 177 55.74 9.60 26.34
C GLY A 177 56.14 8.69 25.17
N SER A 178 55.18 8.13 24.42
CA SER A 178 55.47 7.49 23.13
C SER A 178 55.66 8.53 22.02
N ALA A 179 56.40 8.16 20.95
CA ALA A 179 56.70 9.08 19.85
C ALA A 179 55.44 9.63 19.16
N ASP A 180 54.37 8.81 19.12
CA ASP A 180 53.09 9.13 18.48
C ASP A 180 51.94 9.34 19.48
N ALA A 181 52.24 9.69 20.75
CA ALA A 181 51.24 9.86 21.82
C ALA A 181 50.04 10.75 21.43
N GLY A 182 50.31 11.87 20.73
CA GLY A 182 49.25 12.76 20.25
C GLY A 182 48.32 12.12 19.23
N ARG A 183 48.85 11.30 18.31
CA ARG A 183 48.07 10.59 17.30
C ARG A 183 47.27 9.45 17.92
N PHE A 184 47.83 8.76 18.92
CA PHE A 184 47.07 7.75 19.67
C PHE A 184 45.90 8.38 20.42
N ALA A 185 46.11 9.52 21.10
CA ALA A 185 45.01 10.21 21.79
C ALA A 185 43.88 10.58 20.83
N GLU A 186 44.21 11.17 19.67
CA GLU A 186 43.24 11.54 18.64
C GLU A 186 42.52 10.31 18.06
N TYR A 187 43.24 9.22 17.79
CA TYR A 187 42.65 7.96 17.34
C TYR A 187 41.66 7.39 18.36
N LEU A 188 42.03 7.32 19.65
CA LEU A 188 41.17 6.77 20.70
C LEU A 188 39.90 7.61 20.89
N ASP A 189 40.03 8.95 20.89
CA ASP A 189 38.89 9.87 20.93
C ASP A 189 37.95 9.66 19.74
N ARG A 190 38.53 9.57 18.54
CA ARG A 190 37.76 9.37 17.32
C ARG A 190 37.01 8.05 17.34
N ARG A 191 37.64 6.96 17.77
CA ARG A 191 36.99 5.65 17.87
C ARG A 191 35.85 5.64 18.88
N LEU A 192 35.99 6.34 20.00
CA LEU A 192 34.91 6.48 20.99
C LEU A 192 33.73 7.27 20.42
N GLN A 193 34.00 8.34 19.67
CA GLN A 193 32.97 9.11 18.97
C GLN A 193 32.26 8.27 17.90
N ASP A 194 33.02 7.55 17.08
CA ASP A 194 32.49 6.68 16.03
C ASP A 194 31.56 5.61 16.64
N LEU A 195 31.90 5.03 17.80
CA LEU A 195 31.03 4.09 18.50
C LEU A 195 29.70 4.73 18.94
N ASN A 196 29.75 5.96 19.45
CA ASN A 196 28.53 6.68 19.85
C ASN A 196 27.63 6.99 18.64
N ASP A 197 28.23 7.33 17.50
CA ASP A 197 27.50 7.58 16.26
C ASP A 197 26.93 6.28 15.67
N MET A 198 27.65 5.16 15.74
CA MET A 198 27.13 3.83 15.41
C MET A 198 25.92 3.46 16.27
N ILE A 199 25.95 3.75 17.58
CA ILE A 199 24.81 3.48 18.48
C ILE A 199 23.59 4.29 18.05
N LYS A 200 23.74 5.59 17.75
CA LYS A 200 22.65 6.43 17.24
C LYS A 200 22.13 5.92 15.90
N ALA A 201 23.02 5.59 14.98
CA ALA A 201 22.65 5.04 13.66
C ALA A 201 21.88 3.73 13.79
N MET A 202 22.27 2.85 14.72
CA MET A 202 21.55 1.61 15.00
C MET A 202 20.12 1.88 15.50
N VAL A 203 19.95 2.79 16.45
CA VAL A 203 18.62 3.16 16.97
C VAL A 203 17.75 3.80 15.90
N ARG A 204 18.31 4.71 15.10
CA ARG A 204 17.62 5.34 13.97
C ARG A 204 17.23 4.31 12.91
N GLY A 205 18.14 3.42 12.54
CA GLY A 205 17.86 2.35 11.59
C GLY A 205 16.74 1.42 12.06
N GLU A 206 16.63 1.18 13.37
CA GLU A 206 15.51 0.42 13.93
C GLU A 206 14.18 1.17 13.83
N LEU A 207 14.16 2.48 14.08
CA LEU A 207 12.98 3.31 13.86
C LEU A 207 12.56 3.30 12.38
N GLU A 208 13.51 3.45 11.46
CA GLU A 208 13.26 3.42 10.02
C GLU A 208 12.67 2.09 9.58
N ARG A 209 13.21 0.96 10.08
CA ARG A 209 12.68 -0.41 9.84
C ARG A 209 11.21 -0.56 10.26
N GLN A 210 10.78 0.15 11.31
CA GLN A 210 9.40 0.10 11.79
C GLN A 210 8.45 1.01 11.00
N ASP A 211 8.97 2.01 10.31
CA ASP A 211 8.18 3.06 9.63
C ASP A 211 8.03 2.83 8.11
N VAL A 212 8.79 1.91 7.49
CA VAL A 212 8.79 1.66 6.04
C VAL A 212 7.38 1.38 5.50
N GLY A 213 6.64 0.46 6.12
CA GLY A 213 5.30 0.08 5.69
C GLY A 213 4.19 0.99 6.24
N ARG A 214 4.47 1.66 7.36
CA ARG A 214 3.52 2.54 8.04
C ARG A 214 3.26 3.80 7.20
N ARG A 215 4.30 4.37 6.57
CA ARG A 215 4.15 5.53 5.68
C ARG A 215 3.26 5.26 4.46
N ASP A 216 3.38 4.10 3.82
CA ASP A 216 2.58 3.81 2.62
C ASP A 216 1.14 3.39 2.95
N HIS A 217 0.91 2.66 4.04
CA HIS A 217 -0.45 2.35 4.50
C HIS A 217 -1.16 3.54 5.12
N GLU A 218 -0.49 4.37 5.93
CA GLU A 218 -1.09 5.60 6.48
C GLU A 218 -1.32 6.64 5.37
N ARG A 219 -0.45 6.74 4.35
CA ARG A 219 -0.71 7.62 3.19
C ARG A 219 -1.87 7.11 2.35
N LEU A 220 -1.98 5.81 2.08
CA LEU A 220 -3.12 5.25 1.36
C LEU A 220 -4.43 5.36 2.17
N ALA A 221 -4.38 5.21 3.50
CA ALA A 221 -5.53 5.44 4.38
C ALA A 221 -5.92 6.92 4.44
N ALA A 222 -4.95 7.83 4.55
CA ALA A 222 -5.17 9.27 4.50
C ALA A 222 -5.74 9.72 3.15
N LEU A 223 -5.28 9.13 2.04
CA LEU A 223 -5.84 9.34 0.71
C LEU A 223 -7.24 8.74 0.57
N ALA A 224 -7.55 7.65 1.29
CA ALA A 224 -8.88 7.03 1.23
C ALA A 224 -9.97 7.87 1.91
N ASP A 225 -9.60 8.68 2.91
CA ASP A 225 -10.50 9.61 3.59
C ASP A 225 -10.49 11.02 2.98
N LYS A 226 -9.45 11.36 2.20
CA LYS A 226 -9.35 12.64 1.48
C LYS A 226 -10.47 12.76 0.44
N SER A 227 -11.13 13.91 0.46
CA SER A 227 -12.22 14.24 -0.46
C SER A 227 -11.71 14.33 -1.91
N PHE A 228 -12.44 13.72 -2.85
CA PHE A 228 -12.18 13.75 -4.29
C PHE A 228 -12.05 15.17 -4.84
N PHE A 229 -12.71 16.16 -4.22
CA PHE A 229 -12.61 17.57 -4.60
C PHE A 229 -11.18 18.15 -4.49
N TYR A 230 -10.37 17.66 -3.55
CA TYR A 230 -9.04 18.20 -3.25
C TYR A 230 -7.88 17.30 -3.71
N LEU A 231 -8.15 16.32 -4.57
CA LEU A 231 -7.11 15.44 -5.08
C LEU A 231 -6.28 16.13 -6.16
N THR A 232 -4.97 15.93 -6.11
CA THR A 232 -4.06 16.32 -7.20
C THR A 232 -4.04 15.25 -8.30
N GLU A 233 -3.59 15.61 -9.50
CA GLU A 233 -3.49 14.65 -10.61
C GLU A 233 -2.57 13.46 -10.29
N GLU A 234 -1.51 13.69 -9.51
CA GLU A 234 -0.59 12.63 -9.10
C GLU A 234 -1.22 11.69 -8.05
N GLU A 235 -2.04 12.22 -7.14
CA GLU A 235 -2.81 11.43 -6.18
C GLU A 235 -3.87 10.58 -6.90
N ILE A 236 -4.55 11.12 -7.90
CA ILE A 236 -5.51 10.39 -8.75
C ILE A 236 -4.82 9.21 -9.45
N ARG A 237 -3.62 9.42 -10.00
CA ARG A 237 -2.84 8.34 -10.64
C ARG A 237 -2.50 7.23 -9.65
N ARG A 238 -2.10 7.56 -8.42
CA ARG A 238 -1.80 6.56 -7.36
C ARG A 238 -3.05 5.81 -6.90
N MET A 239 -4.22 6.44 -6.94
CA MET A 239 -5.49 5.81 -6.59
C MET A 239 -6.00 4.81 -7.64
N GLN A 240 -5.42 4.79 -8.86
CA GLN A 240 -5.76 3.83 -9.91
C GLN A 240 -5.69 2.37 -9.44
N GLU A 241 -4.64 1.99 -8.72
CA GLU A 241 -4.49 0.61 -8.26
C GLU A 241 -5.54 0.22 -7.21
N ALA A 242 -5.94 1.17 -6.38
CA ALA A 242 -6.97 0.95 -5.38
C ALA A 242 -8.35 0.81 -6.06
N VAL A 243 -8.60 1.62 -7.10
CA VAL A 243 -9.77 1.54 -7.98
C VAL A 243 -9.84 0.22 -8.74
N GLN A 244 -8.72 -0.29 -9.27
CA GLN A 244 -8.69 -1.60 -9.93
C GLN A 244 -9.01 -2.74 -8.94
N LYS A 245 -8.46 -2.69 -7.72
CA LYS A 245 -8.78 -3.67 -6.66
C LYS A 245 -10.26 -3.63 -6.28
N LEU A 246 -10.85 -2.43 -6.20
CA LEU A 246 -12.28 -2.21 -5.98
C LEU A 246 -13.12 -2.83 -7.10
N ALA A 247 -12.79 -2.52 -8.35
CA ALA A 247 -13.46 -3.04 -9.52
C ALA A 247 -13.38 -4.58 -9.56
N GLN A 248 -12.25 -5.17 -9.13
CA GLN A 248 -12.09 -6.62 -9.02
C GLN A 248 -12.92 -7.26 -7.90
N ARG A 249 -13.10 -6.58 -6.76
CA ARG A 249 -14.02 -7.01 -5.70
C ARG A 249 -15.48 -6.98 -6.18
N LEU A 250 -15.87 -5.91 -6.88
CA LEU A 250 -17.18 -5.80 -7.55
C LEU A 250 -17.42 -6.96 -8.52
N ARG A 251 -16.42 -7.31 -9.34
CA ARG A 251 -16.51 -8.44 -10.29
C ARG A 251 -16.89 -9.74 -9.59
N ASN A 252 -16.28 -10.06 -8.45
CA ASN A 252 -16.53 -11.32 -7.74
C ASN A 252 -17.95 -11.43 -7.21
N VAL A 253 -18.61 -10.30 -7.04
CA VAL A 253 -19.87 -10.17 -6.31
C VAL A 253 -21.05 -10.04 -7.25
N ILE A 254 -20.88 -9.26 -8.31
CA ILE A 254 -21.82 -9.20 -9.42
C ILE A 254 -21.64 -10.47 -10.30
N SER A 255 -20.68 -11.34 -9.98
CA SER A 255 -20.58 -12.68 -10.53
C SER A 255 -21.75 -13.58 -10.06
N ILE A 256 -22.62 -13.88 -11.03
CA ILE A 256 -23.31 -15.16 -11.17
C ILE A 256 -24.30 -15.48 -10.04
N ARG A 257 -25.47 -14.81 -10.04
CA ARG A 257 -26.66 -15.46 -9.50
C ARG A 257 -26.99 -16.66 -10.38
N ARG A 258 -26.61 -17.85 -9.90
CA ARG A 258 -26.88 -19.15 -10.54
C ARG A 258 -28.38 -19.43 -10.49
N ARG A 259 -29.12 -19.08 -11.54
CA ARG A 259 -30.50 -19.56 -11.67
C ARG A 259 -30.47 -21.07 -11.92
N ARG A 260 -31.20 -21.83 -11.09
CA ARG A 260 -31.48 -23.25 -11.35
C ARG A 260 -32.30 -23.34 -12.63
N ALA A 261 -31.75 -24.00 -13.64
CA ALA A 261 -32.47 -24.26 -14.88
C ALA A 261 -33.58 -25.29 -14.65
N ARG A 262 -34.62 -25.28 -15.50
CA ARG A 262 -35.68 -26.31 -15.51
C ARG A 262 -35.26 -27.60 -16.25
N ARG A 263 -34.10 -27.60 -16.93
CA ARG A 263 -33.48 -28.71 -17.69
C ARG A 263 -31.96 -28.54 -17.74
N GLY A 264 -31.18 -29.62 -17.86
CA GLY A 264 -29.73 -29.57 -18.05
C GLY A 264 -28.99 -30.76 -17.42
N LYS A 265 -27.76 -30.58 -16.91
CA LYS A 265 -27.02 -31.65 -16.22
C LYS A 265 -27.73 -32.03 -14.91
N PHE A 266 -27.94 -33.31 -14.66
CA PHE A 266 -28.64 -33.80 -13.47
C PHE A 266 -27.77 -33.64 -12.21
N ASP A 267 -28.35 -33.21 -11.08
CA ASP A 267 -27.71 -33.17 -9.76
C ASP A 267 -28.20 -34.35 -8.91
N PRO A 268 -27.45 -35.47 -8.82
CA PRO A 268 -27.88 -36.65 -8.07
C PRO A 268 -28.02 -36.34 -6.58
N SER A 269 -27.04 -35.67 -6.00
CA SER A 269 -26.98 -35.37 -4.57
C SER A 269 -28.07 -34.39 -4.15
N GLY A 270 -28.29 -33.34 -4.94
CA GLY A 270 -29.37 -32.38 -4.72
C GLY A 270 -30.75 -33.00 -4.90
N THR A 271 -30.91 -33.92 -5.86
CA THR A 271 -32.16 -34.64 -6.11
C THR A 271 -32.48 -35.59 -4.96
N LEU A 272 -31.55 -36.46 -4.54
CA LEU A 272 -31.77 -37.37 -3.42
C LEU A 272 -32.10 -36.62 -2.13
N ARG A 273 -31.33 -35.58 -1.79
CA ARG A 273 -31.54 -34.80 -0.56
C ARG A 273 -32.91 -34.14 -0.50
N ARG A 274 -33.43 -33.68 -1.64
CA ARG A 274 -34.74 -33.01 -1.72
C ARG A 274 -35.92 -33.98 -1.80
N ASN A 275 -35.64 -35.26 -2.05
CA ASN A 275 -36.62 -36.33 -2.07
C ASN A 275 -36.48 -37.29 -0.87
N LEU A 276 -35.69 -36.93 0.16
CA LEU A 276 -35.62 -37.69 1.42
C LEU A 276 -37.01 -37.88 2.04
N GLN A 277 -37.86 -36.86 1.98
CA GLN A 277 -39.26 -36.93 2.45
C GLN A 277 -40.13 -37.91 1.65
N TYR A 278 -39.69 -38.34 0.46
CA TYR A 278 -40.37 -39.32 -0.40
C TYR A 278 -39.65 -40.68 -0.40
N GLY A 279 -38.91 -40.99 0.67
CA GLY A 279 -38.19 -42.26 0.79
C GLY A 279 -37.04 -42.42 -0.22
N GLY A 280 -36.49 -41.31 -0.73
CA GLY A 280 -35.41 -41.33 -1.72
C GLY A 280 -35.87 -41.52 -3.17
N VAL A 281 -37.17 -41.66 -3.41
CA VAL A 281 -37.73 -41.78 -4.77
C VAL A 281 -37.75 -40.40 -5.46
N PRO A 282 -37.11 -40.24 -6.64
CA PRO A 282 -36.81 -38.92 -7.22
C PRO A 282 -38.01 -38.27 -7.94
N PHE A 283 -39.08 -37.92 -7.23
CA PHE A 283 -40.22 -37.18 -7.78
C PHE A 283 -39.88 -35.72 -8.12
N ARG A 284 -38.99 -35.09 -7.35
CA ARG A 284 -38.53 -33.71 -7.52
C ARG A 284 -37.10 -33.67 -8.03
N ILE A 285 -36.94 -33.78 -9.34
CA ILE A 285 -35.64 -33.76 -10.03
C ILE A 285 -34.98 -32.37 -9.90
N VAL A 286 -33.71 -32.33 -9.51
CA VAL A 286 -32.89 -31.13 -9.42
C VAL A 286 -31.86 -31.13 -10.55
N TRP A 287 -31.78 -30.01 -11.28
CA TRP A 287 -30.85 -29.82 -12.40
C TRP A 287 -29.69 -28.88 -12.00
N ASP A 288 -28.44 -29.30 -12.26
CA ASP A 288 -27.20 -28.53 -12.16
C ASP A 288 -26.82 -27.93 -13.53
N HIS A 289 -27.63 -26.98 -14.02
CA HIS A 289 -27.20 -26.13 -15.13
C HIS A 289 -27.12 -24.68 -14.68
N ARG A 290 -25.88 -24.18 -14.61
CA ARG A 290 -25.55 -22.85 -14.13
C ARG A 290 -25.54 -21.89 -15.31
N LYS A 291 -26.68 -21.26 -15.62
CA LYS A 291 -26.68 -20.20 -16.63
C LYS A 291 -25.93 -18.99 -16.06
N LYS A 292 -24.79 -18.65 -16.65
CA LYS A 292 -24.05 -17.43 -16.34
C LYS A 292 -24.83 -16.25 -16.92
N GLU A 293 -25.60 -15.54 -16.10
CA GLU A 293 -26.11 -14.23 -16.51
C GLU A 293 -24.97 -13.22 -16.43
N LYS A 294 -24.60 -12.65 -17.58
CA LYS A 294 -23.63 -11.56 -17.67
C LYS A 294 -24.34 -10.27 -17.24
N PRO A 295 -23.97 -9.65 -16.11
CA PRO A 295 -24.57 -8.39 -15.68
C PRO A 295 -24.28 -7.29 -16.72
N GLN A 296 -25.24 -6.40 -16.93
CA GLN A 296 -25.06 -5.20 -17.76
C GLN A 296 -24.98 -4.01 -16.82
N VAL A 297 -23.96 -3.17 -16.97
CA VAL A 297 -23.81 -1.93 -16.20
C VAL A 297 -23.93 -0.76 -17.16
N MET A 298 -24.78 0.20 -16.80
CA MET A 298 -24.88 1.50 -17.45
C MET A 298 -24.50 2.56 -16.44
N VAL A 299 -23.53 3.40 -16.80
CA VAL A 299 -23.11 4.51 -15.93
C VAL A 299 -23.49 5.82 -16.61
N LEU A 300 -24.10 6.71 -15.83
CA LEU A 300 -24.41 8.09 -16.17
C LEU A 300 -23.51 8.95 -15.29
N CYS A 301 -22.49 9.60 -15.87
CA CYS A 301 -21.57 10.45 -15.12
C CYS A 301 -21.72 11.92 -15.51
N ASP A 302 -21.92 12.77 -14.51
CA ASP A 302 -21.85 14.22 -14.66
C ASP A 302 -20.39 14.66 -14.85
N VAL A 303 -20.14 15.51 -15.84
CA VAL A 303 -18.81 16.13 -16.10
C VAL A 303 -18.85 17.66 -16.05
N SER A 304 -19.81 18.22 -15.33
CA SER A 304 -19.87 19.66 -15.05
C SER A 304 -18.64 20.18 -14.28
N ASP A 305 -18.33 21.48 -14.46
CA ASP A 305 -17.15 22.11 -13.87
C ASP A 305 -17.17 22.10 -12.32
N SER A 306 -18.34 22.08 -11.67
CA SER A 306 -18.48 22.04 -10.20
C SER A 306 -17.88 20.76 -9.59
N VAL A 307 -17.83 19.67 -10.35
CA VAL A 307 -17.39 18.35 -9.90
C VAL A 307 -16.20 17.80 -10.71
N ARG A 308 -15.51 18.62 -11.49
CA ARG A 308 -14.47 18.20 -12.44
C ARG A 308 -13.44 17.18 -11.90
N ASN A 309 -12.91 17.38 -10.70
CA ASN A 309 -11.94 16.46 -10.07
C ASN A 309 -12.61 15.11 -9.69
N VAL A 310 -13.83 15.17 -9.18
CA VAL A 310 -14.65 14.00 -8.86
C VAL A 310 -14.99 13.25 -10.14
N SER A 311 -15.46 13.95 -11.17
CA SER A 311 -15.83 13.38 -12.47
C SER A 311 -14.64 12.67 -13.12
N ARG A 312 -13.43 13.26 -13.07
CA ARG A 312 -12.20 12.61 -13.55
C ARG A 312 -11.97 11.27 -12.87
N PHE A 313 -12.06 11.23 -11.54
CA PHE A 313 -11.92 10.00 -10.75
C PHE A 313 -13.04 8.98 -11.07
N MET A 314 -14.29 9.45 -11.17
CA MET A 314 -15.45 8.61 -11.47
C MET A 314 -15.34 7.97 -12.85
N LEU A 315 -14.94 8.72 -13.88
CA LEU A 315 -14.69 8.20 -15.22
C LEU A 315 -13.58 7.14 -15.23
N GLN A 316 -12.52 7.35 -14.45
CA GLN A 316 -11.44 6.38 -14.29
C GLN A 316 -11.92 5.08 -13.62
N PHE A 317 -12.82 5.19 -12.64
CA PHE A 317 -13.50 4.05 -12.04
C PHE A 317 -14.39 3.32 -13.06
N VAL A 318 -15.16 4.05 -13.87
CA VAL A 318 -15.99 3.48 -14.94
C VAL A 318 -15.15 2.73 -15.96
N TYR A 319 -14.05 3.32 -16.43
CA TYR A 319 -13.11 2.66 -17.34
C TYR A 319 -12.57 1.35 -16.74
N SER A 320 -12.17 1.38 -15.47
CA SER A 320 -11.68 0.19 -14.75
C SER A 320 -12.75 -0.90 -14.62
N LEU A 321 -14.03 -0.55 -14.65
CA LEU A 321 -15.13 -1.52 -14.72
C LEU A 321 -15.28 -2.09 -16.14
N GLN A 322 -15.08 -1.31 -17.20
CA GLN A 322 -15.25 -1.78 -18.59
C GLN A 322 -14.36 -2.99 -18.90
N ASP A 323 -13.09 -2.95 -18.49
CA ASP A 323 -12.14 -4.07 -18.70
C ASP A 323 -12.57 -5.38 -18.02
N LEU A 324 -13.41 -5.29 -16.97
CA LEU A 324 -13.80 -6.45 -16.16
C LEU A 324 -15.14 -7.09 -16.57
N TYR A 325 -15.95 -6.44 -17.43
CA TYR A 325 -17.30 -6.88 -17.76
C TYR A 325 -17.51 -7.07 -19.26
N SER A 326 -18.26 -8.10 -19.64
CA SER A 326 -18.45 -8.47 -21.05
C SER A 326 -19.30 -7.53 -21.91
N LYS A 327 -20.00 -6.54 -21.31
CA LYS A 327 -20.77 -5.45 -21.97
C LYS A 327 -21.06 -4.33 -20.96
N VAL A 328 -20.25 -3.27 -20.96
CA VAL A 328 -20.51 -2.03 -20.19
C VAL A 328 -20.78 -0.92 -21.19
N ARG A 329 -21.86 -0.17 -20.98
CA ARG A 329 -22.12 1.06 -21.74
C ARG A 329 -21.96 2.24 -20.81
N SER A 330 -21.10 3.17 -21.19
CA SER A 330 -20.73 4.32 -20.37
C SER A 330 -21.25 5.58 -21.04
N PHE A 331 -22.10 6.31 -20.33
CA PHE A 331 -22.69 7.56 -20.77
C PHE A 331 -22.18 8.68 -19.89
N VAL A 332 -21.79 9.77 -20.52
CA VAL A 332 -21.37 11.00 -19.85
C VAL A 332 -22.36 12.09 -20.20
N PHE A 333 -22.66 12.97 -19.25
CA PHE A 333 -23.58 14.07 -19.48
C PHE A 333 -23.13 15.36 -18.80
N VAL A 334 -23.52 16.49 -19.38
CA VAL A 334 -23.43 17.85 -18.79
C VAL A 334 -24.79 18.52 -18.90
N ALA A 335 -25.14 18.99 -20.11
CA ALA A 335 -26.49 19.38 -20.50
C ALA A 335 -27.10 18.40 -21.54
N GLU A 336 -26.25 17.61 -22.21
CA GLU A 336 -26.63 16.57 -23.17
C GLU A 336 -25.91 15.27 -22.84
N VAL A 337 -26.46 14.14 -23.29
CA VAL A 337 -25.91 12.80 -23.03
C VAL A 337 -25.09 12.35 -24.22
N GLY A 338 -23.83 11.99 -23.97
CA GLY A 338 -22.91 11.41 -24.94
C GLY A 338 -22.51 10.00 -24.53
N GLU A 339 -22.59 9.05 -25.46
CA GLU A 339 -22.06 7.71 -25.22
C GLU A 339 -20.54 7.69 -25.51
N ILE A 340 -19.74 7.44 -24.47
CA ILE A 340 -18.28 7.37 -24.57
C ILE A 340 -17.73 5.94 -24.54
N THR A 341 -18.62 4.94 -24.64
CA THR A 341 -18.26 3.53 -24.62
C THR A 341 -17.12 3.20 -25.59
N ARG A 342 -17.17 3.72 -26.83
CA ARG A 342 -16.15 3.48 -27.87
C ARG A 342 -14.83 4.21 -27.61
N LEU A 343 -14.89 5.44 -27.07
CA LEU A 343 -13.71 6.24 -26.76
C LEU A 343 -12.80 5.50 -25.76
N PHE A 344 -13.41 4.84 -24.78
CA PHE A 344 -12.70 4.03 -23.80
C PHE A 344 -12.22 2.66 -24.32
N GLU A 345 -12.77 2.16 -25.43
CA GLU A 345 -12.27 0.93 -26.07
C GLU A 345 -11.00 1.20 -26.89
N ASP A 346 -10.89 2.38 -27.49
CA ASP A 346 -9.86 2.69 -28.49
C ASP A 346 -8.65 3.50 -27.94
N GLN A 347 -8.77 4.14 -26.78
CA GLN A 347 -7.76 5.07 -26.26
C GLN A 347 -7.22 4.71 -24.87
N ASP A 348 -6.00 5.20 -24.57
CA ASP A 348 -5.45 5.18 -23.21
C ASP A 348 -6.32 6.01 -22.27
N ILE A 349 -6.43 5.57 -21.01
CA ILE A 349 -7.35 6.12 -20.01
C ILE A 349 -7.23 7.64 -19.84
N ASN A 350 -6.00 8.17 -19.84
CA ASN A 350 -5.78 9.59 -19.60
C ASN A 350 -6.19 10.42 -20.83
N GLN A 351 -5.92 9.91 -22.03
CA GLN A 351 -6.34 10.54 -23.27
C GLN A 351 -7.86 10.49 -23.43
N ALA A 352 -8.48 9.34 -23.16
CA ALA A 352 -9.94 9.18 -23.23
C ALA A 352 -10.67 10.11 -22.25
N ILE A 353 -10.16 10.24 -21.02
CA ILE A 353 -10.75 11.14 -20.03
C ILE A 353 -10.53 12.61 -20.43
N GLU A 354 -9.34 12.98 -20.92
CA GLU A 354 -9.09 14.33 -21.40
C GLU A 354 -9.96 14.68 -22.61
N THR A 355 -10.13 13.78 -23.57
CA THR A 355 -11.03 13.98 -24.72
C THR A 355 -12.49 14.08 -24.29
N ALA A 356 -12.92 13.27 -23.31
CA ALA A 356 -14.26 13.36 -22.74
C ALA A 356 -14.50 14.70 -21.99
N LEU A 357 -13.46 15.26 -21.35
CA LEU A 357 -13.52 16.50 -20.58
C LEU A 357 -13.20 17.78 -21.39
N ARG A 358 -12.55 17.68 -22.56
CA ARG A 358 -12.17 18.84 -23.40
C ARG A 358 -13.30 19.32 -24.31
N GLY A 359 -14.36 18.53 -24.47
CA GLY A 359 -15.60 18.97 -25.10
C GLY A 359 -15.82 18.52 -26.55
N ASP A 360 -15.10 17.51 -27.02
CA ASP A 360 -15.32 16.94 -28.37
C ASP A 360 -16.66 16.16 -28.48
N VAL A 361 -17.27 15.81 -27.33
CA VAL A 361 -18.54 15.04 -27.27
C VAL A 361 -19.72 15.90 -26.77
N ILE A 362 -19.50 16.83 -25.83
CA ILE A 362 -20.51 17.72 -25.22
C ILE A 362 -19.87 19.06 -24.86
N ASN A 363 -20.61 20.18 -24.94
CA ASN A 363 -20.13 21.47 -24.44
C ASN A 363 -20.04 21.47 -22.89
N VAL A 364 -18.83 21.33 -22.38
CA VAL A 364 -18.52 21.17 -20.93
C VAL A 364 -18.65 22.48 -20.14
N TYR A 365 -18.74 23.61 -20.83
CA TYR A 365 -18.90 24.94 -20.22
C TYR A 365 -20.37 25.31 -19.93
N ALA A 366 -21.32 24.41 -20.17
CA ALA A 366 -22.73 24.61 -19.86
C ALA A 366 -23.03 24.22 -18.40
N HIS A 367 -23.95 24.96 -17.77
CA HIS A 367 -24.48 24.62 -16.45
C HIS A 367 -25.17 23.24 -16.47
N SER A 368 -25.01 22.45 -15.40
CA SER A 368 -25.60 21.12 -15.24
C SER A 368 -27.12 21.15 -15.42
N ASP A 369 -27.64 20.33 -16.34
CA ASP A 369 -29.08 20.14 -16.56
C ASP A 369 -29.38 18.63 -16.59
N PHE A 370 -29.55 18.07 -15.39
CA PHE A 370 -29.92 16.67 -15.18
C PHE A 370 -31.27 16.37 -15.83
N GLY A 371 -32.22 17.30 -15.77
CA GLY A 371 -33.55 17.11 -16.34
C GLY A 371 -33.52 16.90 -17.86
N ARG A 372 -32.76 17.72 -18.59
CA ARG A 372 -32.54 17.57 -20.03
C ARG A 372 -31.73 16.33 -20.35
N ALA A 373 -30.68 16.05 -19.58
CA ALA A 373 -29.87 14.84 -19.77
C ALA A 373 -30.71 13.56 -19.62
N PHE A 374 -31.54 13.47 -18.57
CA PHE A 374 -32.44 12.33 -18.38
C PHE A 374 -33.46 12.20 -19.50
N LYS A 375 -34.04 13.31 -19.97
CA LYS A 375 -34.97 13.29 -21.10
C LYS A 375 -34.32 12.81 -22.40
N ALA A 376 -33.09 13.24 -22.68
CA ALA A 376 -32.31 12.77 -23.83
C ALA A 376 -31.99 11.27 -23.71
N PHE A 377 -31.53 10.83 -22.53
CA PHE A 377 -31.28 9.42 -22.26
C PHE A 377 -32.55 8.56 -22.43
N HIS A 378 -33.69 9.06 -21.96
CA HIS A 378 -34.96 8.38 -22.11
C HIS A 378 -35.32 8.20 -23.59
N ARG A 379 -35.25 9.27 -24.38
CA ARG A 379 -35.55 9.25 -25.81
C ARG A 379 -34.69 8.26 -26.58
N ASP A 380 -33.37 8.27 -26.33
CA ASP A 380 -32.42 7.61 -27.22
C ASP A 380 -31.95 6.24 -26.71
N HIS A 381 -32.05 5.97 -25.40
CA HIS A 381 -31.39 4.82 -24.77
C HIS A 381 -32.25 3.98 -23.81
N ILE A 382 -33.48 4.39 -23.48
CA ILE A 382 -34.33 3.64 -22.54
C ILE A 382 -34.64 2.21 -22.99
N ALA A 383 -34.65 1.96 -24.31
CA ALA A 383 -34.88 0.64 -24.88
C ALA A 383 -33.79 -0.38 -24.51
N ALA A 384 -32.58 0.09 -24.18
CA ALA A 384 -31.48 -0.77 -23.77
C ALA A 384 -31.51 -1.11 -22.26
N VAL A 385 -32.33 -0.43 -21.47
CA VAL A 385 -32.50 -0.68 -20.03
C VAL A 385 -33.45 -1.86 -19.82
N ASN A 386 -32.95 -2.94 -19.21
CA ASN A 386 -33.72 -4.15 -18.94
C ASN A 386 -33.44 -4.73 -17.54
N LYS A 387 -34.09 -5.85 -17.17
CA LYS A 387 -33.98 -6.47 -15.85
C LYS A 387 -32.60 -7.06 -15.51
N ARG A 388 -31.64 -7.02 -16.44
CA ARG A 388 -30.23 -7.37 -16.23
C ARG A 388 -29.33 -6.14 -16.09
N THR A 389 -29.86 -4.96 -16.35
CA THR A 389 -29.14 -3.69 -16.32
C THR A 389 -29.15 -3.11 -14.91
N THR A 390 -27.98 -2.82 -14.36
CA THR A 390 -27.81 -1.93 -13.21
C THR A 390 -27.40 -0.56 -13.75
N VAL A 391 -28.18 0.47 -13.41
CA VAL A 391 -27.89 1.85 -13.78
C VAL A 391 -27.25 2.56 -12.59
N ILE A 392 -26.12 3.20 -12.80
CA ILE A 392 -25.38 3.96 -11.79
C ILE A 392 -25.34 5.43 -12.25
N VAL A 393 -25.85 6.34 -11.42
CA VAL A 393 -25.76 7.78 -11.64
C VAL A 393 -24.67 8.34 -10.72
N LEU A 394 -23.72 9.07 -11.29
CA LEU A 394 -22.61 9.72 -10.60
C LEU A 394 -22.76 11.23 -10.83
N GLY A 395 -23.06 12.00 -9.79
CA GLY A 395 -23.28 13.44 -9.92
C GLY A 395 -23.86 14.08 -8.66
N ASP A 396 -23.71 15.40 -8.55
CA ASP A 396 -24.09 16.21 -7.38
C ASP A 396 -25.60 16.47 -7.26
N ALA A 397 -26.38 16.15 -8.30
CA ALA A 397 -27.81 16.42 -8.42
C ALA A 397 -28.18 17.92 -8.44
N ARG A 398 -27.22 18.80 -8.74
CA ARG A 398 -27.48 20.23 -8.93
C ARG A 398 -28.07 20.47 -10.31
N ASN A 399 -29.31 20.96 -10.36
CA ASN A 399 -30.04 21.14 -11.61
C ASN A 399 -30.19 22.60 -12.05
N ASN A 400 -29.53 23.55 -11.37
CA ASN A 400 -29.59 24.99 -11.66
C ASN A 400 -31.04 25.53 -11.79
N TYR A 401 -31.96 25.05 -10.94
CA TYR A 401 -33.40 25.39 -10.94
C TYR A 401 -34.18 24.98 -12.21
N ASN A 402 -33.61 24.13 -13.06
CA ASN A 402 -34.33 23.55 -14.18
C ASN A 402 -35.34 22.49 -13.71
N LEU A 403 -36.26 22.10 -14.59
CA LEU A 403 -37.22 21.04 -14.30
C LEU A 403 -36.48 19.70 -14.09
N PRO A 404 -36.69 18.98 -12.98
CA PRO A 404 -35.91 17.78 -12.66
C PRO A 404 -36.23 16.57 -13.55
N HIS A 405 -37.44 16.49 -14.12
CA HIS A 405 -37.90 15.33 -14.91
C HIS A 405 -37.66 13.96 -14.21
N ASP A 406 -37.91 13.90 -12.90
CA ASP A 406 -37.74 12.73 -12.03
C ASP A 406 -38.53 11.49 -12.50
N TRP A 407 -39.60 11.69 -13.27
CA TRP A 407 -40.36 10.63 -13.93
C TRP A 407 -39.49 9.69 -14.79
N VAL A 408 -38.39 10.18 -15.36
CA VAL A 408 -37.45 9.34 -16.13
C VAL A 408 -36.78 8.32 -15.23
N LEU A 409 -36.33 8.73 -14.04
CA LEU A 409 -35.71 7.83 -13.06
C LEU A 409 -36.72 6.79 -12.57
N LYS A 410 -37.99 7.17 -12.42
CA LYS A 410 -39.09 6.24 -12.10
C LYS A 410 -39.21 5.15 -13.17
N GLU A 411 -39.19 5.51 -14.45
CA GLU A 411 -39.23 4.52 -15.54
C GLU A 411 -37.97 3.63 -15.59
N ILE A 412 -36.80 4.22 -15.41
CA ILE A 412 -35.53 3.48 -15.32
C ILE A 412 -35.60 2.47 -14.19
N ARG A 413 -36.07 2.87 -13.00
CA ARG A 413 -36.24 1.99 -11.84
C ARG A 413 -37.19 0.82 -12.11
N GLN A 414 -38.27 1.07 -12.84
CA GLN A 414 -39.24 0.04 -13.22
C GLN A 414 -38.68 -0.97 -14.23
N ARG A 415 -37.75 -0.57 -15.10
CA ARG A 415 -37.17 -1.46 -16.13
C ARG A 415 -35.87 -2.14 -15.69
N ALA A 416 -35.00 -1.40 -15.02
CA ALA A 416 -33.70 -1.85 -14.56
C ALA A 416 -33.81 -2.90 -13.44
N LYS A 417 -32.71 -3.61 -13.21
CA LYS A 417 -32.51 -4.42 -12.00
C LYS A 417 -32.41 -3.52 -10.77
N GLN A 418 -31.54 -2.52 -10.85
CA GLN A 418 -31.22 -1.57 -9.79
C GLN A 418 -30.87 -0.22 -10.42
N LEU A 419 -31.23 0.85 -9.71
CA LEU A 419 -30.84 2.23 -9.99
C LEU A 419 -30.09 2.74 -8.76
N ILE A 420 -28.81 3.06 -8.90
CA ILE A 420 -27.94 3.48 -7.79
C ILE A 420 -27.48 4.90 -8.08
N TRP A 421 -27.54 5.78 -7.07
CA TRP A 421 -27.01 7.14 -7.16
C TRP A 421 -25.84 7.31 -6.19
N LEU A 422 -24.68 7.73 -6.70
CA LEU A 422 -23.53 8.11 -5.90
C LEU A 422 -23.33 9.62 -6.00
N ASN A 423 -23.65 10.33 -4.93
CA ASN A 423 -23.56 11.77 -4.89
C ASN A 423 -22.24 12.18 -4.20
N PRO A 424 -21.37 12.96 -4.87
CA PRO A 424 -20.12 13.43 -4.28
C PRO A 424 -20.29 14.58 -3.30
N GLU A 425 -21.48 15.16 -3.12
CA GLU A 425 -21.74 16.14 -2.07
C GLU A 425 -22.14 15.49 -0.74
N ASN A 426 -21.98 16.25 0.35
CA ASN A 426 -22.40 15.83 1.68
C ASN A 426 -23.92 15.66 1.71
N ARG A 427 -24.41 14.59 2.34
CA ARG A 427 -25.84 14.37 2.53
C ARG A 427 -26.58 15.54 3.19
N MET A 428 -25.91 16.35 3.99
CA MET A 428 -26.47 17.56 4.61
C MET A 428 -26.80 18.68 3.61
N THR A 429 -26.17 18.70 2.43
CA THR A 429 -26.43 19.72 1.38
C THR A 429 -27.52 19.28 0.41
N TRP A 430 -27.98 18.03 0.48
CA TRP A 430 -29.05 17.53 -0.36
C TRP A 430 -30.36 18.24 -0.01
N GLY A 431 -31.03 18.78 -1.03
CA GLY A 431 -32.27 19.55 -0.88
C GLY A 431 -32.06 21.03 -0.53
N PHE A 432 -30.81 21.48 -0.39
CA PHE A 432 -30.48 22.90 -0.21
C PHE A 432 -29.99 23.53 -1.53
N GLY A 433 -30.46 24.75 -1.80
CA GLY A 433 -30.11 25.49 -3.01
C GLY A 433 -30.75 24.89 -4.26
N ASP A 434 -29.93 24.51 -5.23
CA ASP A 434 -30.32 23.96 -6.54
C ASP A 434 -30.18 22.42 -6.63
N SER A 435 -29.96 21.76 -5.49
CA SER A 435 -29.90 20.29 -5.40
C SER A 435 -31.30 19.67 -5.46
N GLU A 436 -31.59 18.92 -6.52
CA GLU A 436 -32.86 18.21 -6.73
C GLU A 436 -32.87 16.78 -6.18
N MET A 437 -31.93 16.44 -5.29
CA MET A 437 -31.78 15.08 -4.76
C MET A 437 -33.04 14.56 -4.05
N ASP A 438 -33.84 15.43 -3.43
CA ASP A 438 -35.11 15.04 -2.79
C ASP A 438 -36.15 14.53 -3.80
N HIS A 439 -36.09 15.02 -5.04
CA HIS A 439 -36.92 14.53 -6.14
C HIS A 439 -36.38 13.23 -6.74
N TYR A 440 -35.06 13.07 -6.83
CA TYR A 440 -34.43 11.91 -7.46
C TYR A 440 -34.31 10.68 -6.55
N ALA A 441 -34.06 10.89 -5.25
CA ALA A 441 -33.79 9.83 -4.29
C ALA A 441 -34.93 8.79 -4.16
N PRO A 442 -36.21 9.18 -4.13
CA PRO A 442 -37.33 8.24 -4.01
C PRO A 442 -37.42 7.22 -5.15
N HIS A 443 -36.92 7.58 -6.34
CA HIS A 443 -36.92 6.71 -7.51
C HIS A 443 -35.70 5.78 -7.56
N CYS A 444 -34.69 6.03 -6.73
CA CYS A 444 -33.48 5.23 -6.68
C CYS A 444 -33.65 3.99 -5.79
N THR A 445 -32.90 2.94 -6.11
CA THR A 445 -32.81 1.73 -5.25
C THR A 445 -31.90 1.97 -4.06
N LEU A 446 -30.83 2.71 -4.30
CA LEU A 446 -29.80 3.05 -3.33
C LEU A 446 -29.29 4.45 -3.67
N VAL A 447 -29.17 5.30 -2.65
CA VAL A 447 -28.57 6.63 -2.76
C VAL A 447 -27.54 6.73 -1.66
N GLU A 448 -26.30 6.99 -2.01
CA GLU A 448 -25.19 7.06 -1.07
C GLU A 448 -24.28 8.25 -1.35
N GLU A 449 -23.73 8.80 -0.27
CA GLU A 449 -22.69 9.81 -0.32
C GLU A 449 -21.35 9.14 -0.70
N CYS A 450 -20.65 9.71 -1.68
CA CYS A 450 -19.41 9.18 -2.24
C CYS A 450 -18.37 10.28 -2.52
N ARG A 451 -17.85 10.85 -1.43
CA ARG A 451 -16.83 11.92 -1.39
C ARG A 451 -15.41 11.42 -1.44
N ASN A 452 -15.18 10.18 -1.01
CA ASN A 452 -13.85 9.61 -0.90
C ASN A 452 -13.86 8.10 -1.19
N LEU A 453 -12.66 7.53 -1.29
CA LEU A 453 -12.49 6.12 -1.65
C LEU A 453 -13.08 5.20 -0.58
N GLY A 454 -12.93 5.53 0.69
CA GLY A 454 -13.46 4.75 1.81
C GLY A 454 -14.99 4.65 1.81
N GLN A 455 -15.69 5.71 1.41
CA GLN A 455 -17.14 5.68 1.18
C GLN A 455 -17.50 4.82 -0.02
N LEU A 456 -16.77 4.92 -1.14
CA LEU A 456 -16.96 4.05 -2.29
C LEU A 456 -16.80 2.55 -1.94
N TYR A 457 -15.80 2.21 -1.11
CA TYR A 457 -15.64 0.84 -0.56
C TYR A 457 -16.90 0.38 0.18
N ARG A 458 -17.45 1.20 1.08
CA ARG A 458 -18.64 0.86 1.86
C ARG A 458 -19.88 0.67 0.99
N VAL A 459 -20.07 1.51 -0.02
CA VAL A 459 -21.17 1.38 -0.99
C VAL A 459 -21.05 0.05 -1.72
N ILE A 460 -19.86 -0.26 -2.21
CA ILE A 460 -19.59 -1.52 -2.90
C ILE A 460 -19.87 -2.69 -1.97
N ASP A 461 -19.36 -2.71 -0.74
CA ASP A 461 -19.60 -3.79 0.22
C ASP A 461 -21.10 -3.97 0.56
N ARG A 462 -21.90 -2.90 0.57
CA ARG A 462 -23.37 -3.01 0.69
C ARG A 462 -24.02 -3.64 -0.53
N LEU A 463 -23.59 -3.26 -1.73
CA LEU A 463 -24.02 -3.91 -2.97
C LEU A 463 -23.61 -5.38 -3.03
N VAL A 464 -22.59 -5.76 -2.27
CA VAL A 464 -22.09 -7.13 -2.16
C VAL A 464 -22.90 -7.99 -1.20
N ALA A 465 -23.36 -7.40 -0.11
CA ALA A 465 -24.14 -8.10 0.90
C ALA A 465 -25.63 -8.31 0.52
N ALA A 466 -26.15 -7.55 -0.46
CA ALA A 466 -27.55 -7.57 -0.91
C ALA A 466 -27.82 -8.53 -2.09
#